data_AF-A0A0M4G3F1-F1
#
_entry.id   AF-A0A0M4G3F1-F1
#
_cell.length_a   1.000
_cell.length_b   1.000
_cell.length_c   1.000
_cell.angle_alpha   90.00
_cell.angle_beta   90.00
_cell.angle_gamma   90.00
#
_symmetry.space_group_name_H-M   'P 1'
#
loop_
_entity.id
_entity.type
_entity.pdbx_description
1 polymer ?
#
loop_
_entity_poly.entity_id
_entity_poly.type
_entity_poly.pdbx_seq_one_letter_code
_entity_poly.pdbx_strand_id
1 'polypeptide(L)'
;MGHDSIPFQVLNEHAMDTSTLYNLKPIGLGTAYSESLTSYLIRLSESHCISVGTLFNKFVSKKLNKPYVNRSVKCGGNRFFDGAKALNGVDKNSNDLINALEDLTYRNDLIYLTLQVWGNVFTNRELLKEYLSWCPYCLKEFENRHKICYMPLQWYLKPVKYCVVHQTALVDNCFNCNKKLPILHRSSNNNSCPYCKAKLTNIPFGFKEKIENIDREKYYSKNIADLIAITNTISNKLYRDIIKTRINKLEVQYTDINQISIRKELEIPKSTFYSWQKGLSLPTIRNILEICYSLGLSLQDFLFKENLIIQPILKSPVVVKIPRRKLDHAKIEKSLQSYLEIAEPLSMVQISKDIQVAKRSLYRIHPQLCKSLSQRYQEYLLLKSDIRTQEIKLLIEQSVNALIFQGSVPTQKKIENILYANCLLRESFAREYLGNYLNSLNNQNKEKEN
;
A
#
# COMPACT_ATOMS: atom_id res chain seq x y z
N MET A 1 10.60 73.38 5.20
CA MET A 1 9.34 72.91 5.83
C MET A 1 9.00 71.60 5.12
N GLY A 2 9.60 70.49 5.49
CA GLY A 2 9.18 69.63 6.61
C GLY A 2 8.68 68.32 6.00
N HIS A 3 9.61 67.44 5.62
CA HIS A 3 9.31 66.10 5.10
C HIS A 3 8.84 65.22 6.27
N ASP A 4 7.53 65.15 6.49
CA ASP A 4 6.96 64.18 7.42
C ASP A 4 6.92 62.80 6.74
N SER A 5 8.01 62.08 6.94
CA SER A 5 8.08 60.64 6.72
C SER A 5 7.35 59.95 7.88
N ILE A 6 6.18 59.40 7.58
CA ILE A 6 5.44 58.52 8.49
C ILE A 6 6.33 57.29 8.73
N PRO A 7 6.73 56.96 9.97
CA PRO A 7 7.54 55.79 10.22
C PRO A 7 6.69 54.54 9.95
N PHE A 8 7.10 53.74 8.98
CA PHE A 8 6.58 52.38 8.81
C PHE A 8 7.04 51.57 10.02
N GLN A 9 6.22 51.53 11.06
CA GLN A 9 6.42 50.62 12.17
C GLN A 9 6.37 49.20 11.60
N VAL A 10 7.53 48.54 11.60
CA VAL A 10 7.63 47.10 11.40
C VAL A 10 6.82 46.47 12.52
N LEU A 11 5.57 46.13 12.21
CA LEU A 11 4.77 45.24 13.05
C LEU A 11 5.60 43.97 13.20
N ASN A 12 6.02 43.70 14.44
CA ASN A 12 6.64 42.46 14.84
C ASN A 12 5.91 41.30 14.16
N GLU A 13 6.66 40.53 13.36
CA GLU A 13 6.21 39.26 12.83
C GLU A 13 5.83 38.35 14.00
N HIS A 14 4.56 38.38 14.39
CA HIS A 14 3.96 37.19 14.95
C HIS A 14 4.05 36.15 13.83
N ALA A 15 5.08 35.30 13.90
CA ALA A 15 5.19 34.10 13.08
C ALA A 15 3.95 33.26 13.37
N MET A 16 2.87 33.50 12.62
CA MET A 16 1.75 32.58 12.58
C MET A 16 2.34 31.30 12.00
N ASP A 17 2.37 30.25 12.83
CA ASP A 17 2.67 28.90 12.39
C ASP A 17 1.65 28.53 11.29
N THR A 18 2.01 28.73 10.04
CA THR A 18 1.20 28.34 8.89
C THR A 18 1.51 26.90 8.53
N SER A 19 0.47 26.09 8.29
CA SER A 19 0.69 24.70 7.88
C SER A 19 1.43 24.66 6.54
N THR A 20 2.39 23.73 6.41
CA THR A 20 3.17 23.58 5.17
C THR A 20 2.29 23.06 4.02
N LEU A 21 1.31 22.21 4.33
CA LEU A 21 0.33 21.69 3.39
C LEU A 21 -1.08 22.13 3.82
N TYR A 22 -2.00 22.29 2.85
CA TYR A 22 -3.39 22.61 3.13
C TYR A 22 -4.04 21.67 4.16
N ASN A 23 -4.75 22.28 5.10
CA ASN A 23 -5.54 21.61 6.13
C ASN A 23 -6.86 21.10 5.54
N LEU A 24 -6.79 20.09 4.68
CA LEU A 24 -7.98 19.49 4.07
C LEU A 24 -8.77 18.69 5.12
N LYS A 25 -10.09 18.88 5.14
CA LYS A 25 -10.98 18.03 5.96
C LYS A 25 -11.11 16.65 5.31
N PRO A 26 -10.94 15.56 6.08
CA PRO A 26 -11.23 14.23 5.57
C PRO A 26 -12.70 14.06 5.23
N ILE A 27 -13.00 13.21 4.25
CA ILE A 27 -14.39 12.96 3.82
C ILE A 27 -14.96 11.74 4.55
N GLY A 28 -16.22 11.84 4.97
CA GLY A 28 -17.02 10.69 5.37
C GLY A 28 -16.65 10.06 6.71
N LEU A 29 -15.90 10.75 7.58
CA LEU A 29 -15.64 10.29 8.95
C LEU A 29 -16.95 9.94 9.67
N GLY A 30 -16.95 8.84 10.42
CA GLY A 30 -18.16 8.35 11.08
C GLY A 30 -19.15 7.63 10.17
N THR A 31 -18.77 7.36 8.91
CA THR A 31 -19.60 6.64 7.94
C THR A 31 -18.86 5.46 7.32
N ALA A 32 -19.60 4.54 6.71
CA ALA A 32 -19.02 3.45 5.91
C ALA A 32 -18.14 3.95 4.75
N TYR A 33 -18.32 5.21 4.34
CA TYR A 33 -17.60 5.85 3.25
C TYR A 33 -16.52 6.81 3.75
N SER A 34 -15.97 6.57 4.95
CA SER A 34 -14.77 7.26 5.42
C SER A 34 -13.65 7.11 4.40
N GLU A 35 -13.02 8.22 4.05
CA GLU A 35 -11.91 8.30 3.11
C GLU A 35 -10.68 7.50 3.61
N SER A 36 -9.93 6.92 2.68
CA SER A 36 -8.64 6.29 2.99
C SER A 36 -7.49 7.29 3.02
N LEU A 37 -6.45 7.04 3.82
CA LEU A 37 -5.27 7.90 3.90
C LEU A 37 -4.56 8.06 2.55
N THR A 38 -4.51 7.00 1.75
CA THR A 38 -3.95 7.08 0.39
C THR A 38 -4.77 7.97 -0.54
N SER A 39 -6.09 7.98 -0.40
CA SER A 39 -6.98 8.84 -1.19
C SER A 39 -6.90 10.30 -0.74
N TYR A 40 -6.78 10.52 0.57
CA TYR A 40 -6.51 11.84 1.15
C TYR A 40 -5.19 12.41 0.63
N LEU A 41 -4.12 11.61 0.60
CA LEU A 41 -2.83 12.03 0.05
C LEU A 41 -2.92 12.44 -1.44
N ILE A 42 -3.75 11.74 -2.22
CA ILE A 42 -4.03 12.09 -3.62
C ILE A 42 -4.75 13.44 -3.69
N ARG A 43 -5.84 13.62 -2.95
CA ARG A 43 -6.59 14.90 -2.90
C ARG A 43 -5.75 16.06 -2.40
N LEU A 44 -4.89 15.82 -1.42
CA LEU A 44 -3.94 16.81 -0.94
C LEU A 44 -3.01 17.24 -2.07
N SER A 45 -2.44 16.31 -2.84
CA SER A 45 -1.61 16.67 -3.98
C SER A 45 -2.36 17.45 -5.07
N GLU A 46 -3.62 17.08 -5.34
CA GLU A 46 -4.49 17.76 -6.30
C GLU A 46 -4.78 19.20 -5.87
N SER A 47 -5.07 19.43 -4.58
CA SER A 47 -5.29 20.78 -4.04
C SER A 47 -4.06 21.68 -4.17
N HIS A 48 -2.86 21.11 -4.16
CA HIS A 48 -1.59 21.80 -4.38
C HIS A 48 -1.18 21.87 -5.86
N CYS A 49 -2.01 21.40 -6.79
CA CYS A 49 -1.70 21.36 -8.24
C CYS A 49 -0.38 20.62 -8.56
N ILE A 50 0.00 19.62 -7.77
CA ILE A 50 1.21 18.82 -7.96
C ILE A 50 0.89 17.33 -7.97
N SER A 51 1.80 16.52 -8.53
CA SER A 51 1.65 15.07 -8.47
C SER A 51 1.86 14.53 -7.04
N VAL A 52 1.24 13.39 -6.73
CA VAL A 52 1.48 12.63 -5.49
C VAL A 52 2.97 12.38 -5.27
N GLY A 53 3.68 12.00 -6.34
CA GLY A 53 5.13 11.80 -6.31
C GLY A 53 5.89 13.05 -5.90
N THR A 54 5.50 14.22 -6.41
CA THR A 54 6.11 15.51 -6.06
C THR A 54 5.84 15.87 -4.61
N LEU A 55 4.59 15.76 -4.17
CA LEU A 55 4.20 16.04 -2.78
C LEU A 55 4.96 15.15 -1.81
N PHE A 56 5.02 13.85 -2.11
CA PHE A 56 5.75 12.90 -1.28
C PHE A 56 7.26 13.20 -1.24
N ASN A 57 7.89 13.38 -2.39
CA ASN A 57 9.34 13.58 -2.48
C ASN A 57 9.78 14.90 -1.82
N LYS A 58 9.03 15.99 -2.01
CA LYS A 58 9.45 17.32 -1.52
C LYS A 58 9.13 17.55 -0.05
N PHE A 59 8.03 17.00 0.46
CA PHE A 59 7.51 17.31 1.80
C PHE A 59 7.49 16.08 2.70
N VAL A 60 6.69 15.06 2.34
CA VAL A 60 6.42 13.92 3.24
C VAL A 60 7.68 13.11 3.54
N SER A 61 8.53 12.85 2.54
CA SER A 61 9.75 12.04 2.72
C SER A 61 10.74 12.67 3.71
N LYS A 62 10.89 14.00 3.65
CA LYS A 62 11.74 14.76 4.58
C LYS A 62 11.20 14.66 6.00
N LYS A 63 9.89 14.76 6.16
CA LYS A 63 9.23 14.68 7.46
C LYS A 63 9.28 13.27 8.07
N LEU A 64 9.13 12.22 7.25
CA LEU A 64 9.32 10.83 7.67
C LEU A 64 10.76 10.56 8.18
N ASN A 65 11.74 11.26 7.60
CA ASN A 65 13.16 11.20 7.94
C ASN A 65 13.72 9.76 8.08
N LYS A 66 13.37 8.88 7.15
CA LYS A 66 13.85 7.49 7.14
C LYS A 66 14.94 7.30 6.08
N PRO A 67 16.11 6.70 6.41
CA PRO A 67 17.19 6.50 5.44
C PRO A 67 16.77 5.73 4.18
N TYR A 68 15.95 4.68 4.31
CA TYR A 68 15.50 3.89 3.17
C TYR A 68 14.52 4.65 2.26
N VAL A 69 13.67 5.52 2.83
CA VAL A 69 12.76 6.38 2.04
C VAL A 69 13.57 7.42 1.30
N ASN A 70 14.46 8.12 2.01
CA ASN A 70 15.30 9.17 1.44
C ASN A 70 16.20 8.62 0.32
N ARG A 71 16.75 7.41 0.49
CA ARG A 71 17.50 6.72 -0.57
C ARG A 71 16.63 6.42 -1.79
N SER A 72 15.42 5.89 -1.59
CA SER A 72 14.48 5.64 -2.70
C SER A 72 14.15 6.92 -3.46
N VAL A 73 13.94 8.04 -2.76
CA VAL A 73 13.66 9.34 -3.37
C VAL A 73 14.86 9.84 -4.17
N LYS A 74 16.08 9.77 -3.62
CA LYS A 74 17.32 10.17 -4.31
C LYS A 74 17.59 9.35 -5.57
N CYS A 75 17.33 8.04 -5.53
CA CYS A 75 17.56 7.13 -6.65
C CYS A 75 16.36 7.05 -7.62
N GLY A 76 15.32 7.88 -7.45
CA GLY A 76 14.15 7.87 -8.34
C GLY A 76 13.26 6.62 -8.26
N GLY A 77 13.44 5.79 -7.22
CA GLY A 77 12.78 4.50 -7.06
C GLY A 77 11.33 4.58 -6.60
N ASN A 78 10.56 3.52 -6.87
CA ASN A 78 9.13 3.40 -6.52
C ASN A 78 8.87 2.67 -5.19
N ARG A 79 9.90 2.36 -4.41
CA ARG A 79 9.82 1.45 -3.26
C ARG A 79 8.77 1.83 -2.21
N PHE A 80 8.54 3.13 -2.02
CA PHE A 80 7.46 3.62 -1.14
C PHE A 80 6.08 3.24 -1.68
N PHE A 81 5.85 3.47 -2.98
CA PHE A 81 4.59 3.19 -3.66
C PHE A 81 4.32 1.69 -3.78
N ASP A 82 5.36 0.88 -3.99
CA ASP A 82 5.25 -0.58 -4.03
C ASP A 82 4.79 -1.16 -2.67
N GLY A 83 5.10 -0.48 -1.56
CA GLY A 83 4.66 -0.83 -0.21
C GLY A 83 3.35 -0.17 0.25
N ALA A 84 2.65 0.55 -0.64
CA ALA A 84 1.55 1.44 -0.26
C ALA A 84 0.35 0.73 0.39
N LYS A 85 0.19 -0.57 0.16
CA LYS A 85 -0.82 -1.40 0.85
C LYS A 85 -0.82 -1.17 2.36
N ALA A 86 0.35 -1.10 2.99
CA ALA A 86 0.47 -1.00 4.45
C ALA A 86 0.00 0.36 5.00
N LEU A 87 -0.16 1.39 4.16
CA LEU A 87 -0.44 2.76 4.58
C LEU A 87 -1.86 2.95 5.15
N ASN A 88 -2.82 2.14 4.70
CA ASN A 88 -4.19 2.14 5.22
C ASN A 88 -4.39 1.09 6.34
N GLY A 89 -3.32 0.40 6.74
CA GLY A 89 -3.36 -0.74 7.65
C GLY A 89 -3.19 -0.42 9.13
N VAL A 90 -2.75 -1.44 9.87
CA VAL A 90 -2.40 -1.35 11.30
C VAL A 90 -0.89 -1.30 11.54
N ASP A 91 -0.10 -1.23 10.46
CA ASP A 91 1.36 -1.28 10.51
C ASP A 91 1.98 0.05 10.94
N LYS A 92 3.20 0.00 11.49
CA LYS A 92 3.99 1.20 11.84
C LYS A 92 4.12 2.20 10.69
N ASN A 93 4.25 1.73 9.45
CA ASN A 93 4.38 2.61 8.27
C ASN A 93 3.15 3.52 8.07
N SER A 94 1.95 3.03 8.43
CA SER A 94 0.73 3.82 8.39
C SER A 94 0.77 4.92 9.45
N ASN A 95 1.14 4.58 10.69
CA ASN A 95 1.28 5.56 11.77
C ASN A 95 2.38 6.60 11.49
N ASP A 96 3.52 6.19 10.96
CA ASP A 96 4.61 7.10 10.57
C ASP A 96 4.12 8.11 9.50
N LEU A 97 3.28 7.66 8.53
CA LEU A 97 2.69 8.55 7.53
C LEU A 97 1.60 9.47 8.10
N ILE A 98 0.75 8.98 9.00
CA ILE A 98 -0.25 9.79 9.71
C ILE A 98 0.44 10.95 10.41
N ASN A 99 1.40 10.66 11.29
CA ASN A 99 2.13 11.68 12.04
C ASN A 99 2.81 12.70 11.12
N ALA A 100 3.44 12.24 10.03
CA ALA A 100 4.07 13.14 9.07
C ALA A 100 3.06 14.08 8.38
N LEU A 101 1.87 13.58 8.03
CA LEU A 101 0.84 14.39 7.38
C LEU A 101 0.13 15.31 8.37
N GLU A 102 -0.16 14.84 9.59
CA GLU A 102 -0.76 15.63 10.67
C GLU A 102 0.11 16.83 11.01
N ASP A 103 1.42 16.62 11.16
CA ASP A 103 2.37 17.72 11.38
C ASP A 103 2.44 18.69 10.18
N LEU A 104 2.35 18.20 8.95
CA LEU A 104 2.44 19.05 7.75
C LEU A 104 1.14 19.82 7.47
N THR A 105 -0.01 19.32 7.94
CA THR A 105 -1.34 19.88 7.64
C THR A 105 -2.02 20.52 8.86
N TYR A 106 -1.44 20.37 10.05
CA TYR A 106 -2.05 20.68 11.35
C TYR A 106 -3.43 20.04 11.55
N ARG A 107 -3.50 18.75 11.19
CA ARG A 107 -4.65 17.86 11.45
C ARG A 107 -4.30 16.92 12.61
N ASN A 108 -5.32 16.36 13.25
CA ASN A 108 -5.18 15.40 14.36
C ASN A 108 -6.21 14.25 14.28
N ASP A 109 -6.87 14.08 13.14
CA ASP A 109 -7.91 13.07 12.90
C ASP A 109 -7.54 12.11 11.75
N LEU A 110 -6.33 12.19 11.19
CA LEU A 110 -5.94 11.39 10.02
C LEU A 110 -5.77 9.91 10.37
N ILE A 111 -5.62 9.60 11.67
CA ILE A 111 -5.66 8.23 12.19
C ILE A 111 -6.92 7.47 11.75
N TYR A 112 -8.07 8.15 11.64
CA TYR A 112 -9.36 7.55 11.26
C TYR A 112 -9.48 7.24 9.75
N LEU A 113 -8.49 7.63 8.94
CA LEU A 113 -8.39 7.28 7.52
C LEU A 113 -7.62 5.97 7.28
N THR A 114 -7.33 5.26 8.37
CA THR A 114 -6.60 4.00 8.38
C THR A 114 -7.25 3.02 9.35
N LEU A 115 -6.70 1.81 9.43
CA LEU A 115 -7.13 0.81 10.40
C LEU A 115 -6.39 0.89 11.75
N GLN A 116 -5.54 1.91 12.00
CA GLN A 116 -4.70 1.97 13.22
C GLN A 116 -5.45 1.77 14.53
N VAL A 117 -6.67 2.32 14.65
CA VAL A 117 -7.54 2.16 15.83
C VAL A 117 -7.79 0.68 16.15
N TRP A 118 -7.78 -0.18 15.12
CA TRP A 118 -8.04 -1.61 15.19
C TRP A 118 -6.76 -2.47 15.30
N GLY A 119 -5.58 -1.88 15.47
CA GLY A 119 -4.29 -2.59 15.42
C GLY A 119 -4.07 -3.64 16.51
N ASN A 120 -4.80 -3.56 17.62
CA ASN A 120 -4.78 -4.60 18.66
C ASN A 120 -5.77 -5.75 18.40
N VAL A 121 -6.72 -5.55 17.48
CA VAL A 121 -7.82 -6.49 17.21
C VAL A 121 -7.53 -7.31 15.95
N PHE A 122 -6.98 -6.67 14.91
CA PHE A 122 -6.73 -7.32 13.63
C PHE A 122 -5.24 -7.50 13.35
N THR A 123 -4.92 -8.63 12.72
CA THR A 123 -3.58 -8.86 12.16
C THR A 123 -3.48 -8.29 10.75
N ASN A 124 -2.28 -7.93 10.31
CA ASN A 124 -2.03 -7.55 8.90
C ASN A 124 -2.23 -8.70 7.90
N ARG A 125 -2.24 -9.95 8.37
CA ARG A 125 -2.41 -11.13 7.51
C ARG A 125 -3.81 -11.12 6.91
N GLU A 126 -3.86 -11.09 5.59
CA GLU A 126 -5.10 -11.08 4.80
C GLU A 126 -6.05 -9.91 5.08
N LEU A 127 -5.54 -8.83 5.68
CA LEU A 127 -6.35 -7.65 6.00
C LEU A 127 -6.61 -6.77 4.77
N LEU A 128 -5.55 -6.46 4.04
CA LEU A 128 -5.57 -5.48 2.95
C LEU A 128 -5.30 -6.14 1.59
N LYS A 129 -5.89 -5.56 0.55
CA LYS A 129 -5.66 -5.96 -0.84
C LYS A 129 -4.28 -5.53 -1.33
N GLU A 130 -3.78 -6.24 -2.34
CA GLU A 130 -2.55 -5.86 -3.05
C GLU A 130 -2.81 -4.78 -4.11
N TYR A 131 -4.03 -4.74 -4.66
CA TYR A 131 -4.46 -3.82 -5.70
C TYR A 131 -5.76 -3.13 -5.28
N LEU A 132 -5.97 -1.92 -5.80
CA LEU A 132 -7.19 -1.16 -5.57
C LEU A 132 -8.37 -1.86 -6.25
N SER A 133 -9.52 -1.84 -5.60
CA SER A 133 -10.80 -2.18 -6.22
C SER A 133 -11.83 -1.11 -5.88
N TRP A 134 -12.81 -0.88 -6.73
CA TRP A 134 -13.80 0.18 -6.52
C TRP A 134 -15.17 -0.20 -7.06
N CYS A 135 -16.20 0.48 -6.59
CA CYS A 135 -17.50 0.46 -7.25
C CYS A 135 -17.55 1.63 -8.23
N PRO A 136 -17.67 1.39 -9.55
CA PRO A 136 -17.63 2.47 -10.51
C PRO A 136 -18.90 3.35 -10.43
N TYR A 137 -20.02 2.78 -9.99
CA TYR A 137 -21.27 3.51 -9.75
C TYR A 137 -21.16 4.47 -8.55
N CYS A 138 -20.60 4.03 -7.42
CA CYS A 138 -20.29 4.94 -6.30
C CYS A 138 -19.37 6.08 -6.73
N LEU A 139 -18.30 5.78 -7.48
CA LEU A 139 -17.40 6.83 -7.98
C LEU A 139 -18.13 7.82 -8.90
N LYS A 140 -19.05 7.33 -9.76
CA LYS A 140 -19.85 8.19 -10.62
C LYS A 140 -20.77 9.10 -9.82
N GLU A 141 -21.37 8.59 -8.75
CA GLU A 141 -22.17 9.40 -7.82
C GLU A 141 -21.32 10.45 -7.10
N PHE A 142 -20.11 10.11 -6.67
CA PHE A 142 -19.18 11.07 -6.05
C PHE A 142 -18.79 12.18 -7.04
N GLU A 143 -18.48 11.81 -8.28
CA GLU A 143 -18.18 12.75 -9.38
C GLU A 143 -19.36 13.72 -9.61
N ASN A 144 -20.58 13.19 -9.70
CA ASN A 144 -21.77 13.97 -10.05
C ASN A 144 -22.28 14.85 -8.90
N ARG A 145 -22.33 14.33 -7.67
CA ARG A 145 -22.96 15.01 -6.52
C ARG A 145 -22.01 15.93 -5.77
N HIS A 146 -20.78 15.48 -5.55
CA HIS A 146 -19.84 16.15 -4.65
C HIS A 146 -18.72 16.88 -5.40
N LYS A 147 -18.63 16.73 -6.73
CA LYS A 147 -17.54 17.24 -7.58
C LYS A 147 -16.14 16.84 -7.10
N ILE A 148 -16.05 15.85 -6.21
CA ILE A 148 -14.82 15.37 -5.58
C ILE A 148 -14.88 13.86 -5.53
N CYS A 149 -13.96 13.21 -6.25
CA CYS A 149 -13.79 11.76 -6.19
C CYS A 149 -12.77 11.40 -5.10
N TYR A 150 -13.11 10.39 -4.31
CA TYR A 150 -12.24 9.81 -3.31
C TYR A 150 -12.51 8.30 -3.20
N MET A 151 -11.60 7.58 -2.54
CA MET A 151 -11.66 6.13 -2.35
C MET A 151 -11.92 5.83 -0.87
N PRO A 152 -13.09 5.26 -0.53
CA PRO A 152 -13.42 4.79 0.81
C PRO A 152 -12.42 3.77 1.35
N LEU A 153 -12.10 3.85 2.64
CA LEU A 153 -11.19 2.94 3.34
C LEU A 153 -11.62 1.47 3.22
N GLN A 154 -12.93 1.19 3.31
CA GLN A 154 -13.46 -0.18 3.20
C GLN A 154 -13.04 -0.90 1.91
N TRP A 155 -12.83 -0.19 0.81
CA TRP A 155 -12.46 -0.80 -0.47
C TRP A 155 -11.05 -1.39 -0.47
N TYR A 156 -10.19 -0.98 0.46
CA TYR A 156 -8.84 -1.49 0.61
C TYR A 156 -8.79 -2.81 1.42
N LEU A 157 -9.86 -3.16 2.14
CA LEU A 157 -9.93 -4.39 2.92
C LEU A 157 -10.21 -5.60 2.03
N LYS A 158 -9.44 -6.68 2.21
CA LYS A 158 -9.54 -7.91 1.42
C LYS A 158 -10.91 -8.60 1.47
N PRO A 159 -11.65 -8.61 2.60
CA PRO A 159 -13.00 -9.19 2.65
C PRO A 159 -14.07 -8.43 1.85
N VAL A 160 -13.84 -7.16 1.50
CA VAL A 160 -14.86 -6.35 0.82
C VAL A 160 -14.74 -6.57 -0.68
N LYS A 161 -15.64 -7.34 -1.29
CA LYS A 161 -15.68 -7.55 -2.74
C LYS A 161 -16.98 -7.08 -3.38
N TYR A 162 -17.92 -6.60 -2.59
CA TYR A 162 -19.27 -6.30 -3.05
C TYR A 162 -19.69 -4.90 -2.60
N CYS A 163 -20.27 -4.14 -3.51
CA CYS A 163 -20.92 -2.89 -3.17
C CYS A 163 -22.35 -3.17 -2.73
N VAL A 164 -22.67 -2.90 -1.47
CA VAL A 164 -24.02 -3.10 -0.93
C VAL A 164 -25.04 -2.09 -1.48
N VAL A 165 -24.60 -0.92 -1.92
CA VAL A 165 -25.46 0.15 -2.47
C VAL A 165 -25.87 -0.18 -3.90
N HIS A 166 -24.88 -0.45 -4.77
CA HIS A 166 -25.13 -0.74 -6.19
C HIS A 166 -25.28 -2.23 -6.52
N GLN A 167 -25.22 -3.08 -5.50
CA GLN A 167 -25.46 -4.52 -5.60
C GLN A 167 -24.61 -5.20 -6.69
N THR A 168 -23.32 -4.87 -6.74
CA THR A 168 -22.39 -5.36 -7.77
C THR A 168 -21.03 -5.66 -7.16
N ALA A 169 -20.25 -6.54 -7.78
CA ALA A 169 -18.87 -6.76 -7.36
C ALA A 169 -18.03 -5.49 -7.56
N LEU A 170 -17.00 -5.33 -6.72
CA LEU A 170 -16.01 -4.28 -6.92
C LEU A 170 -15.06 -4.67 -8.05
N VAL A 171 -14.79 -3.71 -8.92
CA VAL A 171 -13.89 -3.84 -10.07
C VAL A 171 -12.46 -3.62 -9.62
N ASP A 172 -11.52 -4.44 -10.05
CA ASP A 172 -10.07 -4.29 -9.75
C ASP A 172 -9.19 -4.05 -10.99
N ASN A 173 -9.79 -4.08 -12.19
CA ASN A 173 -9.14 -3.83 -13.47
C ASN A 173 -9.68 -2.56 -14.15
N CYS A 174 -8.80 -1.77 -14.76
CA CYS A 174 -9.23 -0.61 -15.55
C CYS A 174 -9.99 -1.06 -16.81
N PHE A 175 -11.20 -0.53 -17.05
CA PHE A 175 -12.00 -0.85 -18.24
C PHE A 175 -11.33 -0.53 -19.58
N ASN A 176 -10.36 0.40 -19.60
CA ASN A 176 -9.69 0.80 -20.83
C ASN A 176 -8.41 0.00 -21.12
N CYS A 177 -7.53 -0.19 -20.13
CA CYS A 177 -6.23 -0.86 -20.35
C CYS A 177 -6.12 -2.24 -19.68
N ASN A 178 -7.17 -2.69 -19.00
CA ASN A 178 -7.26 -3.95 -18.28
C ASN A 178 -6.15 -4.20 -17.24
N LYS A 179 -5.41 -3.15 -16.84
CA LYS A 179 -4.39 -3.26 -15.78
C LYS A 179 -5.04 -3.16 -14.40
N LYS A 180 -4.55 -3.97 -13.46
CA LYS A 180 -4.85 -3.80 -12.03
C LYS A 180 -4.22 -2.52 -11.51
N LEU A 181 -4.99 -1.78 -10.73
CA LEU A 181 -4.52 -0.50 -10.21
C LEU A 181 -3.76 -0.70 -8.90
N PRO A 182 -2.56 -0.11 -8.75
CA PRO A 182 -1.84 -0.16 -7.48
C PRO A 182 -2.59 0.67 -6.44
N ILE A 183 -2.41 0.33 -5.16
CA ILE A 183 -2.97 1.07 -4.02
C ILE A 183 -2.62 2.55 -4.08
N LEU A 184 -1.37 2.87 -4.45
CA LEU A 184 -0.90 4.22 -4.68
C LEU A 184 0.19 4.22 -5.76
N HIS A 185 0.17 5.22 -6.63
CA HIS A 185 1.17 5.47 -7.66
C HIS A 185 1.56 6.95 -7.65
N ARG A 186 2.77 7.27 -8.12
CA ARG A 186 3.27 8.67 -8.21
C ARG A 186 2.36 9.61 -9.00
N SER A 187 1.62 9.05 -9.95
CA SER A 187 0.67 9.76 -10.82
C SER A 187 -0.78 9.33 -10.57
N SER A 188 -1.07 8.76 -9.40
CA SER A 188 -2.43 8.43 -8.98
C SER A 188 -3.31 9.67 -8.93
N ASN A 189 -4.57 9.46 -9.28
CA ASN A 189 -5.66 10.40 -9.20
C ASN A 189 -6.91 9.58 -8.86
N ASN A 190 -7.78 10.08 -7.98
CA ASN A 190 -8.89 9.29 -7.45
C ASN A 190 -9.98 8.98 -8.51
N ASN A 191 -9.93 9.61 -9.68
CA ASN A 191 -10.94 9.44 -10.73
C ASN A 191 -10.38 8.82 -12.02
N SER A 192 -9.08 8.51 -12.10
CA SER A 192 -8.46 8.07 -13.35
C SER A 192 -7.39 6.99 -13.16
N CYS A 193 -7.22 6.17 -14.20
CA CYS A 193 -6.19 5.15 -14.23
C CYS A 193 -4.79 5.78 -14.25
N PRO A 194 -3.87 5.43 -13.33
CA PRO A 194 -2.51 5.97 -13.31
C PRO A 194 -1.71 5.64 -14.58
N TYR A 195 -2.09 4.58 -15.31
CA TYR A 195 -1.41 4.09 -16.50
C TYR A 195 -1.91 4.74 -17.80
N CYS A 196 -3.21 4.62 -18.09
CA CYS A 196 -3.80 5.08 -19.36
C CYS A 196 -4.61 6.37 -19.25
N LYS A 197 -4.74 6.93 -18.03
CA LYS A 197 -5.48 8.18 -17.75
C LYS A 197 -6.98 8.17 -18.03
N ALA A 198 -7.54 7.06 -18.53
CA ALA A 198 -8.98 6.90 -18.67
C ALA A 198 -9.68 7.04 -17.30
N LYS A 199 -10.87 7.66 -17.30
CA LYS A 199 -11.69 7.82 -16.10
C LYS A 199 -12.16 6.45 -15.58
N LEU A 200 -12.14 6.29 -14.26
CA LEU A 200 -12.64 5.08 -13.60
C LEU A 200 -14.17 5.00 -13.59
N THR A 201 -14.83 6.12 -13.89
CA THR A 201 -16.28 6.27 -14.03
C THR A 201 -16.81 5.98 -15.44
N ASN A 202 -15.93 5.66 -16.41
CA ASN A 202 -16.33 5.24 -17.75
C ASN A 202 -16.74 3.77 -17.74
N ILE A 203 -17.99 3.50 -17.37
CA ILE A 203 -18.56 2.17 -17.24
C ILE A 203 -19.00 1.67 -18.62
N PRO A 204 -18.56 0.48 -19.07
CA PRO A 204 -19.07 -0.13 -20.30
C PRO A 204 -20.58 -0.37 -20.22
N PHE A 205 -21.29 -0.19 -21.33
CA PHE A 205 -22.73 -0.45 -21.39
C PHE A 205 -23.03 -1.91 -21.01
N GLY A 206 -24.02 -2.12 -20.14
CA GLY A 206 -24.40 -3.46 -19.66
C GLY A 206 -23.44 -4.10 -18.66
N PHE A 207 -22.44 -3.37 -18.16
CA PHE A 207 -21.49 -3.92 -17.19
C PHE A 207 -22.16 -4.32 -15.86
N LYS A 208 -22.17 -5.63 -15.58
CA LYS A 208 -22.48 -6.20 -14.27
C LYS A 208 -21.50 -7.32 -13.98
N GLU A 209 -20.67 -7.12 -12.97
CA GLU A 209 -19.75 -8.16 -12.52
C GLU A 209 -20.47 -9.14 -11.59
N LYS A 210 -20.38 -10.43 -11.93
CA LYS A 210 -20.99 -11.51 -11.16
C LYS A 210 -20.06 -11.90 -10.01
N ILE A 211 -20.66 -12.25 -8.88
CA ILE A 211 -19.95 -12.79 -7.72
C ILE A 211 -20.68 -14.03 -7.22
N GLU A 212 -19.91 -15.03 -6.84
CA GLU A 212 -20.44 -16.22 -6.18
C GLU A 212 -20.75 -15.92 -4.71
N ASN A 213 -21.71 -16.64 -4.12
CA ASN A 213 -22.10 -16.49 -2.71
C ASN A 213 -22.46 -15.04 -2.32
N ILE A 214 -23.39 -14.44 -3.07
CA ILE A 214 -23.82 -13.03 -2.91
C ILE A 214 -24.17 -12.71 -1.45
N ASP A 215 -24.92 -13.57 -0.75
CA ASP A 215 -25.31 -13.32 0.65
C ASP A 215 -24.12 -13.19 1.59
N ARG A 216 -23.11 -14.04 1.41
CA ARG A 216 -21.88 -14.01 2.19
C ARG A 216 -21.05 -12.75 1.91
N GLU A 217 -20.87 -12.42 0.64
CA GLU A 217 -20.09 -11.24 0.22
C GLU A 217 -20.80 -9.92 0.60
N LYS A 218 -22.14 -9.90 0.55
CA LYS A 218 -22.98 -8.82 1.07
C LYS A 218 -22.84 -8.69 2.58
N TYR A 219 -22.86 -9.81 3.31
CA TYR A 219 -22.66 -9.84 4.76
C TYR A 219 -21.27 -9.30 5.14
N TYR A 220 -20.19 -9.71 4.48
CA TYR A 220 -18.84 -9.18 4.75
C TYR A 220 -18.75 -7.69 4.49
N SER A 221 -19.24 -7.25 3.34
CA SER A 221 -19.16 -5.85 2.94
C SER A 221 -19.95 -4.97 3.91
N LYS A 222 -21.14 -5.41 4.35
CA LYS A 222 -21.93 -4.72 5.37
C LYS A 222 -21.20 -4.65 6.72
N ASN A 223 -20.69 -5.76 7.23
CA ASN A 223 -20.01 -5.78 8.53
C ASN A 223 -18.72 -4.94 8.55
N ILE A 224 -17.99 -4.87 7.43
CA ILE A 224 -16.84 -3.97 7.31
C ILE A 224 -17.29 -2.51 7.21
N ALA A 225 -18.31 -2.20 6.42
CA ALA A 225 -18.88 -0.85 6.33
C ALA A 225 -19.30 -0.32 7.71
N ASP A 226 -20.01 -1.15 8.46
CA ASP A 226 -20.49 -0.86 9.81
C ASP A 226 -19.33 -0.66 10.81
N LEU A 227 -18.28 -1.49 10.73
CA LEU A 227 -17.05 -1.34 11.52
C LEU A 227 -16.33 -0.02 11.22
N ILE A 228 -16.22 0.36 9.95
CA ILE A 228 -15.57 1.62 9.55
C ILE A 228 -16.37 2.82 10.07
N ALA A 229 -17.70 2.77 10.01
CA ALA A 229 -18.57 3.85 10.46
C ALA A 229 -18.38 4.22 11.94
N ILE A 230 -18.08 3.25 12.81
CA ILE A 230 -17.87 3.50 14.25
C ILE A 230 -16.43 3.82 14.62
N THR A 231 -15.50 3.87 13.66
CA THR A 231 -14.06 3.94 13.97
C THR A 231 -13.66 5.22 14.73
N ASN A 232 -14.32 6.34 14.48
CA ASN A 232 -14.06 7.62 15.17
C ASN A 232 -14.77 7.75 16.52
N THR A 233 -15.76 6.91 16.83
CA THR A 233 -16.50 6.94 18.11
C THR A 233 -15.92 6.00 19.15
N ILE A 234 -14.99 5.11 18.77
CA ILE A 234 -14.36 4.19 19.71
C ILE A 234 -13.33 4.96 20.55
N SER A 235 -13.80 5.48 21.67
CA SER A 235 -12.97 6.06 22.72
C SER A 235 -12.39 4.92 23.56
N ASN A 236 -11.25 4.37 23.11
CA ASN A 236 -10.23 3.59 23.83
C ASN A 236 -9.62 2.54 22.90
N LYS A 237 -8.29 2.38 22.95
CA LYS A 237 -7.60 1.27 22.26
C LYS A 237 -8.20 -0.05 22.76
N LEU A 238 -8.91 -0.76 21.90
CA LEU A 238 -9.38 -2.10 22.21
C LEU A 238 -8.19 -2.95 22.67
N TYR A 239 -8.38 -3.68 23.77
CA TYR A 239 -7.33 -4.54 24.30
C TYR A 239 -7.13 -5.75 23.40
N ARG A 240 -5.87 -6.17 23.25
CA ARG A 240 -5.50 -7.32 22.41
C ARG A 240 -6.22 -8.61 22.80
N ASP A 241 -6.55 -8.74 24.10
CA ASP A 241 -7.23 -9.91 24.64
C ASP A 241 -8.73 -9.97 24.34
N ILE A 242 -9.33 -8.93 23.74
CA ILE A 242 -10.77 -8.93 23.44
C ILE A 242 -11.15 -10.15 22.59
N ILE A 243 -10.38 -10.45 21.55
CA ILE A 243 -10.66 -11.57 20.65
C ILE A 243 -10.59 -12.91 21.38
N LYS A 244 -9.58 -13.09 22.24
CA LYS A 244 -9.44 -14.29 23.07
C LYS A 244 -10.67 -14.48 23.96
N THR A 245 -11.07 -13.42 24.66
CA THR A 245 -12.23 -13.44 25.55
C THR A 245 -13.51 -13.75 24.79
N ARG A 246 -13.72 -13.14 23.62
CA ARG A 246 -14.90 -13.37 22.79
C ARG A 246 -14.95 -14.79 22.23
N ILE A 247 -13.83 -15.35 21.78
CA ILE A 247 -13.77 -16.74 21.31
C ILE A 247 -14.07 -17.73 22.43
N ASN A 248 -13.51 -17.51 23.63
CA ASN A 248 -13.79 -18.39 24.77
C ASN A 248 -15.26 -18.30 25.21
N LYS A 249 -15.83 -17.09 25.22
CA LYS A 249 -17.26 -16.90 25.53
C LYS A 249 -18.15 -17.59 24.50
N LEU A 250 -17.84 -17.45 23.22
CA LEU A 250 -18.55 -18.16 22.15
C LEU A 250 -18.46 -19.68 22.30
N GLU A 251 -17.29 -20.22 22.60
CA GLU A 251 -17.12 -21.68 22.75
C GLU A 251 -18.00 -22.23 23.88
N VAL A 252 -18.01 -21.56 25.04
CA VAL A 252 -18.86 -21.96 26.18
C VAL A 252 -20.32 -21.90 25.79
N GLN A 253 -20.81 -20.74 25.34
CA GLN A 253 -22.22 -20.56 24.98
C GLN A 253 -22.68 -21.52 23.87
N TYR A 254 -21.86 -21.72 22.85
CA TYR A 254 -22.20 -22.62 21.74
C TYR A 254 -22.25 -24.07 22.20
N THR A 255 -21.31 -24.50 23.05
CA THR A 255 -21.26 -25.87 23.57
C THR A 255 -22.42 -26.15 24.52
N ASP A 256 -22.79 -25.19 25.37
CA ASP A 256 -23.92 -25.32 26.29
C ASP A 256 -25.24 -25.55 25.54
N ILE A 257 -25.44 -24.83 24.42
CA ILE A 257 -26.65 -24.92 23.59
C ILE A 257 -26.64 -26.17 22.69
N ASN A 258 -25.52 -26.45 22.02
CA ASN A 258 -25.47 -27.42 20.92
C ASN A 258 -24.78 -28.74 21.28
N GLN A 259 -24.22 -28.86 22.49
CA GLN A 259 -23.47 -30.03 22.98
C GLN A 259 -22.29 -30.44 22.08
N ILE A 260 -21.79 -29.52 21.25
CA ILE A 260 -20.63 -29.68 20.38
C ILE A 260 -19.77 -28.42 20.41
N SER A 261 -18.45 -28.61 20.38
CA SER A 261 -17.48 -27.50 20.30
C SER A 261 -17.62 -26.74 18.97
N ILE A 262 -17.58 -25.41 19.02
CA ILE A 262 -17.62 -24.55 17.82
C ILE A 262 -16.48 -24.87 16.86
N ARG A 263 -15.34 -25.30 17.43
CA ARG A 263 -14.17 -25.71 16.65
C ARG A 263 -14.52 -26.87 15.73
N LYS A 264 -15.30 -27.86 16.21
CA LYS A 264 -15.71 -29.01 15.42
C LYS A 264 -16.73 -28.58 14.36
N GLU A 265 -17.72 -27.79 14.76
CA GLU A 265 -18.75 -27.26 13.85
C GLU A 265 -18.14 -26.52 12.65
N LEU A 266 -17.19 -25.64 12.93
CA LEU A 266 -16.53 -24.80 11.93
C LEU A 266 -15.30 -25.48 11.29
N GLU A 267 -15.01 -26.73 11.63
CA GLU A 267 -13.85 -27.50 11.16
C GLU A 267 -12.48 -26.83 11.38
N ILE A 268 -12.33 -26.07 12.46
CA ILE A 268 -11.10 -25.32 12.74
C ILE A 268 -10.01 -26.29 13.26
N PRO A 269 -8.76 -26.23 12.75
CA PRO A 269 -7.67 -27.07 13.26
C PRO A 269 -7.44 -26.86 14.76
N LYS A 270 -7.29 -27.95 15.53
CA LYS A 270 -7.14 -27.92 17.00
C LYS A 270 -6.03 -26.97 17.46
N SER A 271 -4.87 -27.02 16.82
CA SER A 271 -3.73 -26.16 17.14
C SER A 271 -4.02 -24.68 16.93
N THR A 272 -4.76 -24.35 15.87
CA THR A 272 -5.11 -22.97 15.53
C THR A 272 -6.11 -22.41 16.53
N PHE A 273 -7.19 -23.15 16.80
CA PHE A 273 -8.20 -22.73 17.75
C PHE A 273 -7.63 -22.58 19.17
N TYR A 274 -6.82 -23.55 19.63
CA TYR A 274 -6.13 -23.46 20.91
C TYR A 274 -5.23 -22.21 21.01
N SER A 275 -4.49 -21.88 19.94
CA SER A 275 -3.67 -20.67 19.90
C SER A 275 -4.50 -19.40 20.07
N TRP A 276 -5.70 -19.34 19.48
CA TRP A 276 -6.63 -18.22 19.64
C TRP A 276 -7.21 -18.13 21.05
N GLN A 277 -7.66 -19.26 21.62
CA GLN A 277 -8.21 -19.33 22.99
C GLN A 277 -7.20 -18.93 24.07
N LYS A 278 -5.90 -19.14 23.81
CA LYS A 278 -4.81 -18.72 24.70
C LYS A 278 -4.28 -17.31 24.40
N GLY A 279 -4.71 -16.67 23.31
CA GLY A 279 -4.20 -15.36 22.88
C GLY A 279 -2.78 -15.41 22.30
N LEU A 280 -2.26 -16.60 21.98
CA LEU A 280 -0.93 -16.79 21.40
C LEU A 280 -0.86 -16.30 19.95
N SER A 281 -1.99 -16.31 19.24
CA SER A 281 -2.14 -15.69 17.93
C SER A 281 -3.54 -15.12 17.75
N LEU A 282 -3.67 -14.17 16.83
CA LEU A 282 -4.96 -13.60 16.45
C LEU A 282 -5.48 -14.25 15.15
N PRO A 283 -6.80 -14.53 15.04
CA PRO A 283 -7.43 -14.90 13.78
C PRO A 283 -7.30 -13.79 12.74
N THR A 284 -7.37 -14.13 11.45
CA THR A 284 -7.51 -13.10 10.41
C THR A 284 -8.90 -12.49 10.50
N ILE A 285 -9.09 -11.27 9.97
CA ILE A 285 -10.42 -10.65 9.89
C ILE A 285 -11.40 -11.54 9.12
N ARG A 286 -10.90 -12.28 8.12
CA ARG A 286 -11.71 -13.27 7.39
C ARG A 286 -12.18 -14.39 8.31
N ASN A 287 -11.30 -14.97 9.13
CA ASN A 287 -11.72 -16.01 10.07
C ASN A 287 -12.79 -15.50 11.06
N ILE A 288 -12.64 -14.26 11.56
CA ILE A 288 -13.64 -13.65 12.46
C ILE A 288 -14.98 -13.50 11.73
N LEU A 289 -14.98 -12.94 10.51
CA LEU A 289 -16.18 -12.76 9.70
C LEU A 289 -16.86 -14.09 9.36
N GLU A 290 -16.10 -15.15 9.05
CA GLU A 290 -16.66 -16.49 8.78
C GLU A 290 -17.30 -17.08 10.05
N ILE A 291 -16.65 -16.96 11.21
CA ILE A 291 -17.25 -17.37 12.49
C ILE A 291 -18.57 -16.62 12.74
N CYS A 292 -18.56 -15.28 12.61
CA CYS A 292 -19.74 -14.47 12.84
C CYS A 292 -20.86 -14.82 11.86
N TYR A 293 -20.54 -15.01 10.58
CA TYR A 293 -21.49 -15.40 9.55
C TYR A 293 -22.13 -16.76 9.82
N SER A 294 -21.33 -17.78 10.15
CA SER A 294 -21.84 -19.12 10.45
C SER A 294 -22.73 -19.16 11.68
N LEU A 295 -22.53 -18.25 12.64
CA LEU A 295 -23.30 -18.14 13.88
C LEU A 295 -24.45 -17.12 13.82
N GLY A 296 -24.63 -16.42 12.70
CA GLY A 296 -25.64 -15.37 12.56
C GLY A 296 -25.40 -14.12 13.42
N LEU A 297 -24.15 -13.86 13.79
CA LEU A 297 -23.74 -12.67 14.55
C LEU A 297 -23.31 -11.54 13.62
N SER A 298 -23.47 -10.28 14.03
CA SER A 298 -22.73 -9.18 13.41
C SER A 298 -21.32 -9.10 14.00
N LEU A 299 -20.37 -8.53 13.26
CA LEU A 299 -19.01 -8.28 13.74
C LEU A 299 -19.01 -7.31 14.92
N GLN A 300 -19.90 -6.31 14.92
CA GLN A 300 -20.06 -5.39 16.04
C GLN A 300 -20.58 -6.12 17.28
N ASP A 301 -21.57 -6.99 17.12
CA ASP A 301 -22.13 -7.77 18.23
C ASP A 301 -21.05 -8.67 18.85
N PHE A 302 -20.28 -9.36 18.01
CA PHE A 302 -19.15 -10.17 18.45
C PHE A 302 -18.12 -9.36 19.25
N LEU A 303 -17.79 -8.14 18.82
CA LEU A 303 -16.78 -7.31 19.47
C LEU A 303 -17.29 -6.66 20.76
N PHE A 304 -18.51 -6.12 20.75
CA PHE A 304 -18.99 -5.18 21.76
C PHE A 304 -20.11 -5.72 22.66
N LYS A 305 -21.05 -6.52 22.15
CA LYS A 305 -22.18 -6.97 22.99
C LYS A 305 -21.72 -7.96 24.04
N GLU A 306 -22.19 -7.78 25.28
CA GLU A 306 -21.89 -8.75 26.34
C GLU A 306 -22.55 -10.09 26.02
N ASN A 307 -23.85 -10.11 25.78
CA ASN A 307 -24.60 -11.34 25.48
C ASN A 307 -24.73 -11.53 23.97
N LEU A 308 -24.26 -12.68 23.49
CA LEU A 308 -24.29 -13.04 22.08
C LEU A 308 -25.51 -13.92 21.82
N ILE A 309 -26.32 -13.55 20.83
CA ILE A 309 -27.49 -14.32 20.40
C ILE A 309 -27.06 -15.15 19.21
N ILE A 310 -26.86 -16.45 19.41
CA ILE A 310 -26.35 -17.36 18.37
C ILE A 310 -27.52 -17.92 17.56
N GLN A 311 -27.48 -17.72 16.24
CA GLN A 311 -28.46 -18.24 15.28
C GLN A 311 -27.70 -18.87 14.10
N PRO A 312 -27.35 -20.16 14.15
CA PRO A 312 -26.49 -20.79 13.15
C PRO A 312 -27.12 -20.72 11.75
N ILE A 313 -26.42 -20.12 10.78
CA ILE A 313 -26.93 -19.92 9.41
C ILE A 313 -26.46 -21.06 8.47
N LEU A 314 -25.24 -21.59 8.65
CA LEU A 314 -24.65 -22.58 7.73
C LEU A 314 -23.75 -23.61 8.43
N LYS A 315 -23.85 -24.88 7.98
CA LYS A 315 -22.93 -25.99 8.28
C LYS A 315 -21.79 -26.10 7.25
N SER A 316 -21.12 -25.00 6.93
CA SER A 316 -20.01 -25.02 5.96
C SER A 316 -18.65 -24.89 6.66
N PRO A 317 -17.63 -25.67 6.23
CA PRO A 317 -16.31 -25.64 6.85
C PRO A 317 -15.63 -24.28 6.67
N VAL A 318 -15.07 -23.74 7.76
CA VAL A 318 -14.42 -22.41 7.79
C VAL A 318 -13.01 -22.44 7.20
N VAL A 319 -12.43 -23.63 6.98
CA VAL A 319 -11.02 -23.77 6.61
C VAL A 319 -10.83 -24.80 5.50
N VAL A 320 -10.33 -24.34 4.35
CA VAL A 320 -9.73 -25.22 3.35
C VAL A 320 -8.49 -25.87 3.98
N LYS A 321 -8.52 -27.19 4.21
CA LYS A 321 -7.37 -27.95 4.72
C LYS A 321 -6.24 -27.89 3.70
N ILE A 322 -5.22 -27.06 3.95
CA ILE A 322 -3.98 -27.10 3.17
C ILE A 322 -3.13 -28.27 3.72
N PRO A 323 -2.87 -29.33 2.93
CA PRO A 323 -2.07 -30.45 3.39
C PRO A 323 -0.65 -29.99 3.76
N ARG A 324 -0.14 -30.46 4.90
CA ARG A 324 1.26 -30.22 5.30
C ARG A 324 2.16 -31.06 4.38
N ARG A 325 2.81 -30.43 3.41
CA ARG A 325 3.86 -31.08 2.61
C ARG A 325 5.01 -31.47 3.54
N LYS A 326 5.36 -32.77 3.61
CA LYS A 326 6.66 -33.21 4.16
C LYS A 326 7.74 -32.69 3.20
N LEU A 327 8.72 -32.00 3.75
CA LEU A 327 9.86 -31.49 2.97
C LEU A 327 10.93 -32.59 2.96
N ASP A 328 11.44 -32.93 1.78
CA ASP A 328 12.58 -33.82 1.61
C ASP A 328 13.87 -33.00 1.65
N HIS A 329 14.61 -33.10 2.75
CA HIS A 329 15.79 -32.28 3.01
C HIS A 329 16.94 -32.59 2.04
N ALA A 330 17.12 -33.86 1.66
CA ALA A 330 18.19 -34.28 0.77
C ALA A 330 17.92 -33.81 -0.66
N LYS A 331 16.67 -33.90 -1.12
CA LYS A 331 16.27 -33.35 -2.42
C LYS A 331 16.44 -31.83 -2.48
N ILE A 332 16.08 -31.12 -1.40
CA ILE A 332 16.26 -29.66 -1.31
C ILE A 332 17.75 -29.29 -1.37
N GLU A 333 18.62 -30.03 -0.68
CA GLU A 333 20.07 -29.79 -0.71
C GLU A 333 20.64 -29.89 -2.12
N LYS A 334 20.34 -31.00 -2.80
CA LYS A 334 20.80 -31.24 -4.17
C LYS A 334 20.30 -30.17 -5.14
N SER A 335 19.05 -29.75 -5.00
CA SER A 335 18.49 -28.65 -5.79
C SER A 335 19.19 -27.32 -5.48
N LEU A 336 19.48 -26.99 -4.22
CA LEU A 336 20.20 -25.75 -3.88
C LEU A 336 21.62 -25.75 -4.43
N GLN A 337 22.34 -26.87 -4.36
CA GLN A 337 23.68 -27.01 -4.91
C GLN A 337 23.71 -26.76 -6.42
N SER A 338 22.71 -27.25 -7.18
CA SER A 338 22.68 -26.99 -8.64
C SER A 338 22.57 -25.52 -9.02
N TYR A 339 22.08 -24.64 -8.12
CA TYR A 339 22.03 -23.20 -8.38
C TYR A 339 23.39 -22.49 -8.19
N LEU A 340 24.38 -23.13 -7.56
CA LEU A 340 25.73 -22.56 -7.44
C LEU A 340 26.46 -22.57 -8.79
N GLU A 341 26.12 -23.52 -9.67
CA GLU A 341 26.77 -23.72 -10.97
C GLU A 341 26.15 -22.89 -12.10
N ILE A 342 25.02 -22.21 -11.86
CA ILE A 342 24.35 -21.43 -12.91
C ILE A 342 25.14 -20.16 -13.20
N ALA A 343 25.39 -19.90 -14.50
CA ALA A 343 26.13 -18.73 -14.97
C ALA A 343 25.52 -17.40 -14.46
N GLU A 344 24.20 -17.25 -14.60
CA GLU A 344 23.47 -16.11 -14.02
C GLU A 344 22.86 -16.49 -12.67
N PRO A 345 23.39 -15.97 -11.54
CA PRO A 345 22.88 -16.32 -10.23
C PRO A 345 21.46 -15.79 -10.03
N LEU A 346 20.63 -16.62 -9.41
CA LEU A 346 19.24 -16.29 -9.14
C LEU A 346 19.07 -15.76 -7.72
N SER A 347 18.09 -14.87 -7.54
CA SER A 347 17.71 -14.42 -6.20
C SER A 347 17.13 -15.58 -5.39
N MET A 348 17.31 -15.56 -4.07
CA MET A 348 16.68 -16.54 -3.17
C MET A 348 15.14 -16.55 -3.25
N VAL A 349 14.51 -15.49 -3.77
CA VAL A 349 13.07 -15.46 -4.03
C VAL A 349 12.73 -16.31 -5.25
N GLN A 350 13.54 -16.24 -6.31
CA GLN A 350 13.35 -17.04 -7.52
C GLN A 350 13.61 -18.52 -7.23
N ILE A 351 14.74 -18.82 -6.58
CA ILE A 351 15.09 -20.20 -6.17
C ILE A 351 13.97 -20.80 -5.29
N SER A 352 13.40 -20.01 -4.37
CA SER A 352 12.26 -20.44 -3.54
C SER A 352 11.01 -20.80 -4.34
N LYS A 353 10.74 -20.06 -5.44
CA LYS A 353 9.61 -20.35 -6.33
C LYS A 353 9.86 -21.61 -7.16
N ASP A 354 11.06 -21.75 -7.71
CA ASP A 354 11.43 -22.88 -8.57
C ASP A 354 11.39 -24.21 -7.78
N ILE A 355 11.94 -24.22 -6.56
CA ILE A 355 11.91 -25.39 -5.66
C ILE A 355 10.52 -25.58 -5.01
N GLN A 356 9.62 -24.59 -5.12
CA GLN A 356 8.31 -24.54 -4.45
C GLN A 356 8.36 -24.70 -2.92
N VAL A 357 9.43 -24.20 -2.30
CA VAL A 357 9.63 -24.23 -0.85
C VAL A 357 9.86 -22.82 -0.36
N ALA A 358 9.14 -22.41 0.69
CA ALA A 358 9.25 -21.06 1.23
C ALA A 358 10.69 -20.73 1.65
N LYS A 359 11.17 -19.54 1.27
CA LYS A 359 12.52 -19.04 1.62
C LYS A 359 12.88 -19.25 3.09
N ARG A 360 11.96 -18.98 4.03
CA ARG A 360 12.19 -19.20 5.47
C ARG A 360 12.53 -20.66 5.80
N SER A 361 11.85 -21.61 5.15
CA SER A 361 12.12 -23.03 5.32
C SER A 361 13.50 -23.41 4.76
N LEU A 362 13.88 -22.87 3.61
CA LEU A 362 15.21 -23.09 3.02
C LEU A 362 16.33 -22.64 3.96
N TYR A 363 16.26 -21.41 4.48
CA TYR A 363 17.25 -20.90 5.44
C TYR A 363 17.27 -21.64 6.78
N ARG A 364 16.13 -22.22 7.19
CA ARG A 364 16.07 -23.06 8.39
C ARG A 364 16.76 -24.41 8.19
N ILE A 365 16.64 -24.99 7.00
CA ILE A 365 17.17 -26.31 6.69
C ILE A 365 18.66 -26.22 6.32
N HIS A 366 19.02 -25.32 5.38
CA HIS A 366 20.35 -25.18 4.81
C HIS A 366 20.84 -23.72 4.86
N PRO A 367 21.13 -23.17 6.06
CA PRO A 367 21.45 -21.75 6.22
C PRO A 367 22.71 -21.33 5.47
N GLN A 368 23.75 -22.18 5.42
CA GLN A 368 25.02 -21.83 4.78
C GLN A 368 24.90 -21.77 3.26
N LEU A 369 24.32 -22.79 2.63
CA LEU A 369 24.05 -22.80 1.18
C LEU A 369 23.19 -21.59 0.75
N CYS A 370 22.15 -21.28 1.53
CA CYS A 370 21.30 -20.11 1.26
C CYS A 370 22.05 -18.77 1.39
N LYS A 371 23.02 -18.66 2.30
CA LYS A 371 23.88 -17.48 2.44
C LYS A 371 24.83 -17.35 1.24
N SER A 372 25.48 -18.43 0.82
CA SER A 372 26.39 -18.42 -0.33
C SER A 372 25.67 -18.04 -1.63
N LEU A 373 24.49 -18.61 -1.89
CA LEU A 373 23.65 -18.23 -3.05
C LEU A 373 23.23 -16.76 -3.00
N SER A 374 22.83 -16.29 -1.81
CA SER A 374 22.47 -14.89 -1.61
C SER A 374 23.65 -13.94 -1.82
N GLN A 375 24.85 -14.32 -1.41
CA GLN A 375 26.06 -13.53 -1.60
C GLN A 375 26.44 -13.45 -3.08
N ARG A 376 26.48 -14.58 -3.79
CA ARG A 376 26.74 -14.62 -5.23
C ARG A 376 25.77 -13.74 -6.02
N TYR A 377 24.49 -13.76 -5.66
CA TYR A 377 23.49 -12.89 -6.28
C TYR A 377 23.73 -11.40 -5.96
N GLN A 378 24.16 -11.06 -4.75
CA GLN A 378 24.50 -9.67 -4.40
C GLN A 378 25.71 -9.16 -5.19
N GLU A 379 26.77 -9.96 -5.31
CA GLU A 379 27.96 -9.64 -6.10
C GLU A 379 27.59 -9.42 -7.57
N TYR A 380 26.76 -10.29 -8.15
CA TYR A 380 26.24 -10.12 -9.50
C TYR A 380 25.41 -8.84 -9.68
N LEU A 381 24.58 -8.47 -8.69
CA LEU A 381 23.81 -7.23 -8.74
C LEU A 381 24.70 -5.98 -8.69
N LEU A 382 25.79 -6.01 -7.92
CA LEU A 382 26.78 -4.92 -7.89
C LEU A 382 27.42 -4.76 -9.27
N LEU A 383 27.90 -5.85 -9.87
CA LEU A 383 28.47 -5.85 -11.22
C LEU A 383 27.48 -5.32 -12.27
N LYS A 384 26.23 -5.79 -12.26
CA LYS A 384 25.18 -5.30 -13.17
C LYS A 384 24.86 -3.82 -12.95
N SER A 385 24.85 -3.35 -11.70
CA SER A 385 24.64 -1.94 -11.38
C SER A 385 25.77 -1.06 -11.92
N ASP A 386 27.01 -1.51 -11.81
CA ASP A 386 28.18 -0.79 -12.32
C ASP A 386 28.17 -0.73 -13.85
N ILE A 387 27.90 -1.86 -14.52
CA ILE A 387 27.74 -1.92 -15.98
C ILE A 387 26.64 -0.96 -16.46
N ARG A 388 25.45 -1.03 -15.85
CA ARG A 388 24.34 -0.11 -16.17
C ARG A 388 24.75 1.36 -15.98
N THR A 389 25.49 1.66 -14.91
CA THR A 389 25.94 3.03 -14.62
C THR A 389 26.88 3.53 -15.71
N GLN A 390 27.82 2.68 -16.18
CA GLN A 390 28.72 3.02 -17.27
C GLN A 390 27.99 3.20 -18.60
N GLU A 391 27.05 2.30 -18.94
CA GLU A 391 26.21 2.42 -20.15
C GLU A 391 25.43 3.74 -20.17
N ILE A 392 24.84 4.14 -19.03
CA ILE A 392 24.10 5.39 -18.93
C ILE A 392 25.01 6.61 -19.12
N LYS A 393 26.21 6.60 -18.55
CA LYS A 393 27.19 7.69 -18.76
C LYS A 393 27.55 7.83 -20.24
N LEU A 394 27.84 6.72 -20.91
CA LEU A 394 28.15 6.71 -22.35
C LEU A 394 26.99 7.25 -23.19
N LEU A 395 25.75 6.84 -22.89
CA LEU A 395 24.55 7.34 -23.58
C LEU A 395 24.35 8.85 -23.40
N ILE A 396 24.63 9.37 -22.20
CA ILE A 396 24.57 10.81 -21.92
C ILE A 396 25.59 11.55 -22.79
N GLU A 397 26.84 11.09 -22.80
CA GLU A 397 27.92 11.69 -23.60
C GLU A 397 27.58 11.70 -25.09
N GLN A 398 27.17 10.55 -25.63
CA GLN A 398 26.76 10.42 -27.03
C GLN A 398 25.62 11.39 -27.40
N SER A 399 24.62 11.53 -26.52
CA SER A 399 23.48 12.41 -26.75
C SER A 399 23.86 13.89 -26.70
N VAL A 400 24.74 14.27 -25.77
CA VAL A 400 25.26 15.64 -25.67
C VAL A 400 26.09 15.97 -26.91
N ASN A 401 27.00 15.09 -27.32
CA ASN A 401 27.84 15.29 -28.49
C ASN A 401 27.01 15.37 -29.78
N ALA A 402 25.98 14.55 -29.92
CA ALA A 402 25.05 14.62 -31.06
C ALA A 402 24.32 15.97 -31.14
N LEU A 403 23.88 16.52 -30.00
CA LEU A 403 23.25 17.84 -29.95
C LEU A 403 24.21 18.97 -30.31
N ILE A 404 25.45 18.89 -29.81
CA ILE A 404 26.50 19.86 -30.13
C ILE A 404 26.83 19.83 -31.63
N PHE A 405 26.98 18.63 -32.21
CA PHE A 405 27.23 18.46 -33.64
C PHE A 405 26.10 19.04 -34.51
N GLN A 406 24.85 18.96 -34.03
CA GLN A 406 23.68 19.56 -34.68
C GLN A 406 23.52 21.07 -34.42
N GLY A 407 24.48 21.74 -33.77
CA GLY A 407 24.42 23.16 -33.44
C GLY A 407 23.35 23.52 -32.40
N SER A 408 22.84 22.52 -31.66
CA SER A 408 21.78 22.69 -30.67
C SER A 408 22.34 22.71 -29.24
N VAL A 409 21.88 23.66 -28.42
CA VAL A 409 22.23 23.69 -26.98
C VAL A 409 21.72 22.41 -26.28
N PRO A 410 22.60 21.62 -25.64
CA PRO A 410 22.23 20.40 -24.95
C PRO A 410 21.50 20.71 -23.64
N THR A 411 20.17 20.80 -23.71
CA THR A 411 19.32 20.92 -22.52
C THR A 411 18.84 19.55 -22.06
N GLN A 412 18.59 19.40 -20.76
CA GLN A 412 18.08 18.16 -20.16
C GLN A 412 16.90 17.57 -20.95
N LYS A 413 15.95 18.43 -21.34
CA LYS A 413 14.73 18.03 -22.07
C LYS A 413 15.04 17.52 -23.49
N LYS A 414 16.02 18.09 -24.18
CA LYS A 414 16.46 17.62 -25.51
C LYS A 414 17.19 16.29 -25.42
N ILE A 415 18.01 16.09 -24.39
CA ILE A 415 18.71 14.83 -24.13
C ILE A 415 17.70 13.71 -23.81
N GLU A 416 16.69 13.98 -22.97
CA GLU A 416 15.61 13.02 -22.68
C GLU A 416 14.84 12.59 -23.94
N ASN A 417 14.60 13.53 -24.86
CA ASN A 417 13.93 13.27 -26.13
C ASN A 417 14.77 12.37 -27.06
N ILE A 418 16.09 12.58 -27.13
CA ILE A 418 17.00 11.75 -27.96
C ILE A 418 17.11 10.33 -27.41
N LEU A 419 17.17 10.19 -26.09
CA LEU A 419 17.35 8.90 -25.43
C LEU A 419 16.09 8.01 -25.48
N TYR A 420 14.94 8.51 -25.95
CA TYR A 420 13.62 7.85 -25.83
C TYR A 420 13.33 7.34 -24.40
N ALA A 421 13.99 7.92 -23.40
CA ALA A 421 14.07 7.39 -22.05
C ALA A 421 13.85 8.52 -21.04
N ASN A 422 12.60 8.99 -20.97
CA ASN A 422 12.05 10.02 -20.07
C ASN A 422 12.26 9.75 -18.56
N CYS A 423 12.96 8.67 -18.20
CA CYS A 423 13.17 8.18 -16.84
C CYS A 423 14.65 8.22 -16.41
N LEU A 424 15.62 8.28 -17.33
CA LEU A 424 17.06 8.15 -17.01
C LEU A 424 17.56 9.33 -16.15
N LEU A 425 17.23 10.56 -16.53
CA LEU A 425 17.62 11.77 -15.79
C LEU A 425 16.74 12.05 -14.55
N ARG A 426 15.90 11.09 -14.14
CA ARG A 426 15.26 11.15 -12.81
C ARG A 426 16.20 10.66 -11.71
N GLU A 427 17.18 9.83 -12.07
CA GLU A 427 18.19 9.33 -11.15
C GLU A 427 19.17 10.45 -10.78
N SER A 428 19.54 10.57 -9.49
CA SER A 428 20.44 11.65 -9.04
C SER A 428 21.82 11.58 -9.67
N PHE A 429 22.42 10.38 -9.73
CA PHE A 429 23.76 10.21 -10.31
C PHE A 429 23.81 10.63 -11.79
N ALA A 430 22.75 10.35 -12.56
CA ALA A 430 22.70 10.69 -13.98
C ALA A 430 22.60 12.21 -14.19
N ARG A 431 21.84 12.91 -13.33
CA ARG A 431 21.77 14.38 -13.34
C ARG A 431 23.08 15.03 -12.92
N GLU A 432 23.71 14.50 -11.89
CA GLU A 432 25.01 14.98 -11.41
C GLU A 432 26.09 14.80 -12.48
N TYR A 433 26.13 13.62 -13.11
CA TYR A 433 27.04 13.33 -14.20
C TYR A 433 26.85 14.27 -15.40
N LEU A 434 25.60 14.45 -15.84
CA LEU A 434 25.28 15.39 -16.93
C LEU A 434 25.71 16.83 -16.58
N GLY A 435 25.43 17.30 -15.36
CA GLY A 435 25.84 18.63 -14.91
C GLY A 435 27.36 18.81 -14.95
N ASN A 436 28.11 17.84 -14.43
CA ASN A 436 29.56 17.85 -14.45
C ASN A 436 30.13 17.81 -15.87
N TYR A 437 29.54 16.99 -16.75
CA TYR A 437 29.96 16.87 -18.14
C TYR A 437 29.75 18.16 -18.93
N LEU A 438 28.57 18.80 -18.80
CA LEU A 438 28.30 20.09 -19.44
C LEU A 438 29.23 21.20 -18.93
N ASN A 439 29.54 21.21 -17.64
CA ASN A 439 30.51 22.14 -17.07
C ASN A 439 31.92 21.92 -17.63
N SER A 440 32.36 20.67 -17.79
CA SER A 440 33.66 20.36 -18.38
C SER A 440 33.77 20.81 -19.85
N LEU A 441 32.71 20.66 -20.64
CA LEU A 441 32.67 21.12 -22.04
C LEU A 441 32.72 22.66 -22.13
N ASN A 442 32.01 23.36 -21.24
CA ASN A 442 32.05 24.83 -21.20
C ASN A 442 33.44 25.37 -20.81
N ASN A 443 34.15 24.69 -19.90
CA ASN A 443 35.51 25.08 -19.53
C ASN A 443 36.50 24.84 -20.68
N GLN A 444 36.39 23.71 -21.39
CA GLN A 444 37.23 23.41 -22.56
C GLN A 444 37.02 24.38 -23.73
N ASN A 445 35.80 24.88 -23.93
CA ASN A 445 35.53 25.87 -24.97
C ASN A 445 36.11 27.25 -24.59
N LYS A 446 36.07 27.64 -23.31
CA LYS A 446 36.69 28.88 -22.82
C LYS A 446 38.22 28.88 -22.90
N GLU A 447 38.86 27.72 -22.73
CA GLU A 447 40.32 27.58 -22.88
C GLU A 447 40.79 27.60 -24.35
N LYS A 448 39.89 27.39 -25.32
CA LYS A 448 40.19 27.46 -26.76
C LYS A 448 39.94 28.85 -27.38
N GLU A 449 39.26 29.73 -26.66
CA GLU A 449 38.97 31.12 -27.07
C GLU A 449 39.95 32.15 -26.48
N ASN A 450 40.84 31.72 -25.58
CA ASN A 450 42.03 32.46 -25.13
C ASN A 450 43.27 31.96 -25.86
#